data_AF-A0A9D4HMS5-F1
#
_entry.id   AF-A0A9D4HMS5-F1
#
_cell.length_a   1.000
_cell.length_b   1.000
_cell.length_c   1.000
_cell.angle_alpha   90.00
_cell.angle_beta   90.00
_cell.angle_gamma   90.00
#
_symmetry.space_group_name_H-M   'P 1'
#
loop_
_entity.id
_entity.type
_entity.pdbx_description
1 polymer ?
#
loop_
_entity_poly.entity_id
_entity_poly.type
_entity_poly.pdbx_seq_one_letter_code
_entity_poly.pdbx_strand_id
1 'polypeptide(L)'
;MKTICNRLESVEKKLRIVEVIEKRIGGMETNIKKLWVALDERIKKVDDRVKWVEDKVDGADINAARMVSQIDELEKEREATRDDVSYLQSQSMRNNLMFTSVPEDNASGNETPEMTERNLGQHFEDAFHIARELVDSIRFECVHRSPGEPTARKVRNIVIQLKSQSYEIIVMSKFSF
;
A
#
# COMPACT_ATOMS: atom_id res chain seq x y z
N MET A 1 54.42 58.22 -70.50
CA MET A 1 55.10 57.24 -69.62
C MET A 1 54.62 57.28 -68.16
N LYS A 2 54.73 58.41 -67.44
CA LYS A 2 54.34 58.52 -66.01
C LYS A 2 52.95 57.97 -65.64
N THR A 3 51.92 58.29 -66.42
CA THR A 3 50.54 57.83 -66.18
C THR A 3 50.38 56.31 -66.31
N ILE A 4 51.18 55.68 -67.19
CA ILE A 4 51.16 54.23 -67.39
C ILE A 4 51.81 53.54 -66.18
N CYS A 5 52.96 54.04 -65.71
CA CYS A 5 53.63 53.54 -64.51
C CYS A 5 52.72 53.58 -63.27
N ASN A 6 52.03 54.70 -63.03
CA ASN A 6 51.12 54.85 -61.89
C ASN A 6 49.95 53.84 -61.94
N ARG A 7 49.44 53.55 -63.13
CA ARG A 7 48.38 52.54 -63.33
C ARG A 7 48.91 51.13 -63.06
N LEU A 8 50.15 50.85 -63.48
CA LEU A 8 50.80 49.56 -63.27
C LEU A 8 51.04 49.27 -61.78
N GLU A 9 51.55 50.26 -61.03
CA GLU A 9 51.72 50.15 -59.56
C GLU A 9 50.38 49.94 -58.85
N SER A 10 49.31 50.60 -59.32
CA SER A 10 47.97 50.40 -58.76
C SER A 10 47.46 48.98 -58.99
N VAL A 11 47.70 48.41 -60.17
CA VAL A 11 47.33 47.04 -60.52
C VAL A 11 48.12 46.05 -59.67
N GLU A 12 49.43 46.23 -59.49
CA GLU A 12 50.24 45.37 -58.61
C GLU A 12 49.74 45.37 -57.17
N LYS A 13 49.38 46.54 -56.61
CA LYS A 13 48.80 46.61 -55.25
C LYS A 13 47.50 45.84 -55.16
N LYS A 14 46.62 45.96 -56.16
CA LYS A 14 45.35 45.20 -56.20
C LYS A 14 45.60 43.70 -56.32
N LEU A 15 46.58 43.28 -57.12
CA LEU A 15 46.93 41.87 -57.28
C LEU A 15 47.37 41.25 -55.94
N ARG A 16 48.24 41.94 -55.19
CA ARG A 16 48.66 41.49 -53.85
C ARG A 16 47.49 41.35 -52.88
N ILE A 17 46.51 42.25 -52.94
CA ILE A 17 45.30 42.17 -52.10
C ILE A 17 44.46 40.94 -52.49
N VAL A 18 44.31 40.66 -53.79
CA VAL A 18 43.57 39.48 -54.28
C VAL A 18 44.24 38.19 -53.79
N GLU A 19 45.56 38.07 -53.85
CA GLU A 19 46.29 36.90 -53.34
C GLU A 19 46.07 36.67 -51.83
N VAL A 20 46.00 37.75 -51.04
CA VAL A 20 45.70 37.66 -49.60
C VAL A 20 44.26 37.19 -49.37
N ILE A 21 43.31 37.70 -50.15
CA ILE A 21 41.91 37.29 -50.06
C ILE A 21 41.76 35.82 -50.43
N GLU A 22 42.40 35.36 -51.50
CA GLU A 22 42.35 33.96 -51.95
C GLU A 22 42.85 33.01 -50.86
N LYS A 23 43.97 33.34 -50.20
CA LYS A 23 44.48 32.55 -49.06
C LYS A 23 43.48 32.51 -47.89
N ARG A 24 42.82 33.63 -47.59
CA ARG A 24 41.79 33.68 -46.53
C ARG A 24 40.58 32.83 -46.88
N ILE A 25 40.13 32.87 -48.14
CA ILE A 25 39.01 32.06 -48.62
C ILE A 25 39.34 30.57 -48.50
N GLY A 26 40.53 30.13 -48.96
CA GLY A 26 40.95 28.73 -48.80
C GLY A 26 41.02 28.28 -47.34
N GLY A 27 41.46 29.17 -46.43
CA GLY A 27 41.40 28.93 -44.99
C GLY A 27 39.97 28.79 -44.46
N MET A 28 39.05 29.64 -44.91
CA MET A 28 37.64 29.58 -44.54
C MET A 28 36.98 28.29 -45.04
N GLU A 29 37.22 27.88 -46.29
CA GLU A 29 36.70 26.62 -46.85
C GLU A 29 37.14 25.40 -46.03
N THR A 30 38.41 25.39 -45.61
CA THR A 30 38.95 24.33 -44.76
C THR A 30 38.25 24.28 -43.40
N ASN A 31 38.00 25.45 -42.78
CA ASN A 31 37.29 25.53 -41.51
C ASN A 31 35.83 25.10 -41.63
N ILE A 32 35.15 25.50 -42.72
CA ILE A 32 33.77 25.08 -43.00
C ILE A 32 33.68 23.56 -43.12
N LYS A 33 34.62 22.92 -43.84
CA LYS A 33 34.68 21.45 -43.94
C LYS A 33 34.83 20.78 -42.58
N LYS A 34 35.71 21.30 -41.72
CA LYS A 34 35.91 20.77 -40.37
C LYS A 34 34.66 20.91 -39.50
N LEU A 35 33.99 22.06 -39.56
CA LEU A 35 32.74 22.29 -38.83
C LEU A 35 31.62 21.37 -39.31
N TRP A 36 31.54 21.11 -40.62
CA TRP A 36 30.58 20.18 -41.19
C TRP A 36 30.76 18.76 -40.65
N VAL A 37 31.99 18.24 -40.67
CA VAL A 37 32.28 16.90 -40.13
C VAL A 37 31.95 16.82 -38.63
N ALA A 38 32.37 17.83 -37.85
CA ALA A 38 32.10 17.86 -36.42
C ALA A 38 30.59 17.96 -36.10
N LEU A 39 29.80 18.63 -36.96
CA LEU A 39 28.36 18.70 -36.82
C LEU A 39 27.70 17.35 -37.13
N ASP A 40 28.10 16.70 -38.22
CA ASP A 40 27.57 15.38 -38.62
C ASP A 40 27.84 14.31 -37.55
N GLU A 41 29.05 14.29 -36.98
CA GLU A 41 29.40 13.39 -35.87
C GLU A 41 28.55 13.64 -34.63
N ARG A 42 28.28 14.91 -34.31
CA ARG A 42 27.44 15.27 -33.16
C ARG A 42 25.99 14.87 -33.39
N ILE A 43 25.46 15.05 -34.60
CA ILE A 43 24.10 14.63 -34.96
C ILE A 43 23.96 13.12 -34.79
N LYS A 44 24.88 12.33 -35.33
CA LYS A 44 24.90 10.86 -35.17
C LYS A 44 24.89 10.45 -33.71
N LYS A 45 25.74 11.07 -32.88
CA LYS A 45 25.80 10.78 -31.45
C LYS A 45 24.51 11.15 -30.71
N VAL A 46 23.83 12.22 -31.14
CA VAL A 46 22.52 12.59 -30.58
C VAL A 46 21.48 11.55 -30.98
N ASP A 47 21.40 11.15 -32.24
CA ASP A 47 20.46 10.14 -32.72
C ASP A 47 20.62 8.81 -31.98
N ASP A 48 21.85 8.34 -31.78
CA ASP A 48 22.13 7.11 -31.02
C ASP A 48 21.66 7.23 -29.56
N ARG A 49 21.84 8.40 -28.95
CA ARG A 49 21.37 8.65 -27.57
C ARG A 49 19.86 8.74 -27.50
N VAL A 50 19.20 9.31 -28.50
CA VAL A 50 17.73 9.40 -28.56
C VAL A 50 17.15 8.00 -28.64
N LYS A 51 17.63 7.15 -29.56
CA LYS A 51 17.19 5.75 -29.65
C LYS A 51 17.35 4.98 -28.36
N TRP A 52 18.51 5.12 -27.70
CA TRP A 52 18.76 4.46 -26.42
C TRP A 52 17.81 4.94 -25.31
N VAL A 53 17.42 6.23 -25.32
CA VAL A 53 16.43 6.76 -24.37
C VAL A 53 15.03 6.21 -24.70
N GLU A 54 14.65 6.17 -25.97
CA GLU A 54 13.36 5.61 -26.42
C GLU A 54 13.22 4.15 -25.98
N ASP A 55 14.23 3.31 -26.24
CA ASP A 55 14.25 1.90 -25.81
C ASP A 55 14.07 1.75 -24.29
N LYS A 56 14.66 2.66 -23.52
CA LYS A 56 14.54 2.67 -22.05
C LYS A 56 13.16 3.13 -21.57
N VAL A 57 12.55 4.09 -22.25
CA VAL A 57 11.20 4.57 -21.95
C VAL A 57 10.20 3.45 -22.23
N ASP A 58 10.29 2.80 -23.39
CA ASP A 58 9.44 1.66 -23.74
C ASP A 58 9.58 0.52 -22.73
N GLY A 59 10.81 0.20 -22.31
CA GLY A 59 11.06 -0.78 -21.27
C GLY A 59 10.49 -0.40 -19.90
N ALA A 60 10.49 0.89 -19.55
CA ALA A 60 9.89 1.38 -18.32
C ALA A 60 8.35 1.29 -18.36
N ASP A 61 7.74 1.63 -19.49
CA ASP A 61 6.28 1.58 -19.68
C ASP A 61 5.75 0.14 -19.60
N ILE A 62 6.45 -0.83 -20.20
CA ILE A 62 6.10 -2.26 -20.09
C ILE A 62 6.16 -2.71 -18.63
N ASN A 63 7.20 -2.31 -17.90
CA ASN A 63 7.34 -2.67 -16.48
C ASN A 63 6.25 -2.01 -15.62
N ALA A 64 5.91 -0.76 -15.89
CA ALA A 64 4.84 -0.05 -15.20
C ALA A 64 3.49 -0.75 -15.42
N ALA A 65 3.17 -1.11 -16.67
CA ALA A 65 1.94 -1.84 -16.99
C ALA A 65 1.86 -3.20 -16.27
N ARG A 66 2.99 -3.92 -16.19
CA ARG A 66 3.06 -5.18 -15.44
C ARG A 66 2.84 -4.96 -13.94
N MET A 67 3.45 -3.93 -13.35
CA MET A 67 3.26 -3.61 -11.93
C MET A 67 1.82 -3.25 -11.61
N VAL A 68 1.15 -2.46 -12.47
CA VAL A 68 -0.27 -2.15 -12.31
C VAL A 68 -1.11 -3.42 -12.30
N SER A 69 -0.85 -4.34 -13.24
CA SER A 69 -1.57 -5.62 -13.30
C SER A 69 -1.37 -6.46 -12.02
N GLN A 70 -0.15 -6.49 -11.49
CA GLN A 70 0.15 -7.20 -10.23
C GLN A 70 -0.54 -6.56 -9.03
N ILE A 71 -0.67 -5.23 -8.99
CA ILE A 71 -1.41 -4.52 -7.94
C ILE A 71 -2.88 -4.92 -7.99
N ASP A 72 -3.50 -4.92 -9.17
CA ASP A 72 -4.91 -5.28 -9.34
C ASP A 72 -5.18 -6.73 -8.90
N GLU A 73 -4.26 -7.66 -9.17
CA GLU A 73 -4.36 -9.05 -8.71
C GLU A 73 -4.26 -9.14 -7.18
N LEU A 74 -3.27 -8.47 -6.58
CA LEU A 74 -3.08 -8.45 -5.13
C LEU A 74 -4.26 -7.79 -4.39
N GLU A 75 -4.86 -6.75 -4.97
CA GLU A 75 -6.05 -6.12 -4.39
C GLU A 75 -7.26 -7.07 -4.37
N LYS A 76 -7.45 -7.86 -5.45
CA LYS A 76 -8.51 -8.89 -5.50
C LYS A 76 -8.28 -9.99 -4.48
N GLU A 77 -7.05 -10.50 -4.37
CA GLU A 77 -6.70 -11.54 -3.39
C GLU A 77 -6.87 -11.03 -1.96
N ARG A 78 -6.48 -9.76 -1.69
CA ARG A 78 -6.68 -9.12 -0.39
C ARG A 78 -8.16 -9.04 -0.04
N GLU A 79 -9.02 -8.65 -0.99
CA GLU A 79 -10.45 -8.56 -0.73
C GLU A 79 -11.09 -9.93 -0.49
N ALA A 80 -10.73 -10.94 -1.29
CA ALA A 80 -11.18 -12.31 -1.06
C ALA A 80 -10.75 -12.83 0.32
N THR A 81 -9.49 -12.60 0.70
CA THR A 81 -8.98 -12.99 2.03
C THR A 81 -9.72 -12.27 3.15
N ARG A 82 -10.04 -10.98 2.96
CA ARG A 82 -10.80 -10.20 3.94
C ARG A 82 -12.20 -10.75 4.15
N ASP A 83 -12.87 -11.13 3.07
CA ASP A 83 -14.18 -11.75 3.11
C ASP A 83 -14.13 -13.11 3.82
N ASP A 84 -13.14 -13.95 3.52
CA ASP A 84 -12.93 -15.24 4.18
C ASP A 84 -12.70 -15.07 5.70
N VAL A 85 -11.86 -14.10 6.10
CA VAL A 85 -11.64 -13.78 7.51
C VAL A 85 -12.94 -13.34 8.17
N SER A 86 -13.71 -12.46 7.52
CA SER A 86 -14.99 -11.98 8.06
C SER A 86 -16.00 -13.12 8.20
N TYR A 87 -16.04 -14.03 7.23
CA TYR A 87 -16.87 -15.21 7.24
C TYR A 87 -16.49 -16.17 8.38
N LEU A 88 -15.21 -16.50 8.51
CA LEU A 88 -14.70 -17.37 9.57
C LEU A 88 -14.89 -16.77 10.97
N GLN A 89 -14.67 -15.47 11.13
CA GLN A 89 -14.96 -14.77 12.38
C GLN A 89 -16.45 -14.84 12.73
N SER A 90 -17.34 -14.61 11.76
CA SER A 90 -18.79 -14.75 11.96
C SER A 90 -19.19 -16.17 12.33
N GLN A 91 -18.57 -17.18 11.71
CA GLN A 91 -18.83 -18.59 11.99
C GLN A 91 -18.34 -18.97 13.40
N SER A 92 -17.15 -18.51 13.79
CA SER A 92 -16.56 -18.77 15.10
C SER A 92 -17.36 -18.10 16.22
N MET A 93 -17.81 -16.87 16.03
CA MET A 93 -18.60 -16.13 17.01
C MET A 93 -20.08 -16.54 17.07
N ARG A 94 -20.57 -17.36 16.13
CA ARG A 94 -21.99 -17.74 16.04
C ARG A 94 -22.54 -18.39 17.32
N ASN A 95 -21.67 -19.12 18.01
CA ASN A 95 -21.95 -19.85 19.23
C ASN A 95 -21.40 -19.13 20.47
N ASN A 96 -21.10 -17.84 20.36
CA ASN A 96 -20.66 -17.05 21.48
C ASN A 96 -21.85 -16.23 21.99
N LEU A 97 -22.18 -16.37 23.26
CA LEU A 97 -23.13 -15.48 23.93
C LEU A 97 -22.35 -14.41 24.68
N MET A 98 -22.83 -13.17 24.57
CA MET A 98 -22.24 -12.03 25.27
C MET A 98 -23.20 -11.55 26.35
N PHE A 99 -22.69 -11.49 27.58
CA PHE A 99 -23.41 -10.93 28.72
C PHE A 99 -22.80 -9.58 29.07
N THR A 100 -23.66 -8.58 29.21
CA THR A 100 -23.30 -7.23 29.61
C THR A 100 -23.73 -6.99 31.05
N SER A 101 -23.10 -6.02 31.72
CA SER A 101 -23.53 -5.57 33.05
C SER A 101 -23.47 -6.62 34.17
N VAL A 102 -22.69 -7.70 34.00
CA VAL A 102 -22.40 -8.65 35.09
C VAL A 102 -21.32 -8.04 35.99
N PRO A 103 -21.57 -7.89 37.31
CA PRO A 103 -20.61 -7.32 38.25
C PRO A 103 -19.24 -8.01 38.18
N GLU A 104 -18.16 -7.26 38.41
CA GLU A 104 -16.81 -7.81 38.58
C GLU A 104 -16.50 -7.94 40.08
N ASP A 105 -16.01 -9.09 40.51
CA ASP A 105 -15.66 -9.40 41.91
C ASP A 105 -14.46 -8.59 42.41
N ASN A 106 -13.61 -8.10 41.50
CA ASN A 106 -12.43 -7.34 41.83
C ASN A 106 -12.34 -6.03 41.03
N ALA A 107 -12.20 -4.91 41.75
CA ALA A 107 -11.99 -3.59 41.14
C ALA A 107 -10.67 -3.49 40.35
N SER A 108 -9.76 -4.46 40.53
CA SER A 108 -8.47 -4.55 39.86
C SER A 108 -8.50 -5.36 38.54
N GLY A 109 -9.64 -5.93 38.15
CA GLY A 109 -9.82 -6.57 36.83
C GLY A 109 -9.11 -7.92 36.60
N ASN A 110 -8.52 -8.52 37.64
CA ASN A 110 -7.86 -9.83 37.59
C ASN A 110 -8.83 -10.97 37.98
N GLU A 111 -10.01 -11.02 37.37
CA GLU A 111 -10.91 -12.17 37.54
C GLU A 111 -10.32 -13.40 36.85
N THR A 112 -10.26 -14.53 37.56
CA THR A 112 -9.95 -15.80 36.91
C THR A 112 -11.20 -16.34 36.18
N PRO A 113 -11.04 -17.27 35.21
CA PRO A 113 -12.17 -17.89 34.54
C PRO A 113 -13.18 -18.52 35.51
N GLU A 114 -12.72 -19.15 36.60
CA GLU A 114 -13.58 -19.80 37.58
C GLU A 114 -14.42 -18.79 38.40
N MET A 115 -13.85 -17.61 38.70
CA MET A 115 -14.61 -16.52 39.32
C MET A 115 -15.67 -15.96 38.37
N THR A 116 -15.29 -15.79 37.10
CA THR A 116 -16.19 -15.30 36.06
C THR A 116 -17.36 -16.26 35.84
N GLU A 117 -17.10 -17.57 35.82
CA GLU A 117 -18.13 -18.61 35.73
C GLU A 117 -19.10 -18.57 36.92
N ARG A 118 -18.59 -18.43 38.15
CA ARG A 118 -19.44 -18.30 39.35
C ARG A 118 -20.34 -17.07 39.28
N ASN A 119 -19.78 -15.93 38.89
CA ASN A 119 -20.53 -14.67 38.79
C ASN A 119 -21.60 -14.74 37.70
N LEU A 120 -21.30 -15.42 36.60
CA LEU A 120 -22.29 -15.68 35.57
C LEU A 120 -23.38 -16.65 36.04
N GLY A 121 -23.03 -17.69 36.80
CA GLY A 121 -24.00 -18.60 37.42
C GLY A 121 -24.96 -17.88 38.38
N GLN A 122 -24.41 -17.04 39.26
CA GLN A 122 -25.20 -16.15 40.13
C GLN A 122 -26.10 -15.22 39.30
N HIS A 123 -25.58 -14.67 38.21
CA HIS A 123 -26.36 -13.82 37.31
C HIS A 123 -27.51 -14.59 36.61
N PHE A 124 -27.34 -15.87 36.30
CA PHE A 124 -28.43 -16.72 35.79
C PHE A 124 -29.53 -16.95 36.83
N GLU A 125 -29.17 -17.13 38.10
CA GLU A 125 -30.14 -17.25 39.20
C GLU A 125 -30.87 -15.91 39.42
N ASP A 126 -30.13 -14.81 39.56
CA ASP A 126 -30.67 -13.52 39.97
C ASP A 126 -31.45 -12.81 38.86
N ALA A 127 -30.90 -12.77 37.64
CA ALA A 127 -31.48 -12.01 36.53
C ALA A 127 -32.44 -12.86 35.68
N PHE A 128 -32.17 -14.15 35.53
CA PHE A 128 -32.95 -15.05 34.68
C PHE A 128 -33.83 -16.03 35.46
N HIS A 129 -33.75 -16.06 36.80
CA HIS A 129 -34.55 -16.94 37.67
C HIS A 129 -34.42 -18.42 37.32
N ILE A 130 -33.26 -18.83 36.79
CA ILE A 130 -33.00 -20.23 36.43
C ILE A 130 -32.71 -20.99 37.73
N ALA A 131 -33.36 -22.15 37.91
CA ALA A 131 -33.10 -23.00 39.07
C ALA A 131 -31.62 -23.43 39.12
N ARG A 132 -31.01 -23.35 40.30
CA ARG A 132 -29.59 -23.64 40.52
C ARG A 132 -29.15 -25.01 40.01
N GLU A 133 -30.01 -26.02 40.13
CA GLU A 133 -29.77 -27.37 39.59
C GLU A 133 -29.59 -27.37 38.05
N LEU A 134 -30.30 -26.50 37.35
CA LEU A 134 -30.17 -26.32 35.91
C LEU A 134 -28.92 -25.51 35.56
N VAL A 135 -28.59 -24.48 36.35
CA VAL A 135 -27.34 -23.70 36.18
C VAL A 135 -26.11 -24.61 36.34
N ASP A 136 -26.10 -25.48 37.34
CA ASP A 136 -25.00 -26.44 37.61
C ASP A 136 -24.83 -27.48 36.48
N SER A 137 -25.88 -27.70 35.68
CA SER A 137 -25.84 -28.61 34.53
C SER A 137 -25.28 -27.96 33.25
N ILE A 138 -25.15 -26.63 33.22
CA ILE A 138 -24.60 -25.89 32.07
C ILE A 138 -23.09 -26.16 31.98
N ARG A 139 -22.66 -26.74 30.86
CA ARG A 139 -21.24 -26.92 30.56
C ARG A 139 -20.73 -25.85 29.60
N PHE A 140 -19.79 -25.05 30.09
CA PHE A 140 -19.05 -24.09 29.28
C PHE A 140 -17.86 -24.76 28.57
N GLU A 141 -17.57 -24.27 27.37
CA GLU A 141 -16.33 -24.56 26.63
C GLU A 141 -15.27 -23.50 26.94
N CYS A 142 -15.69 -22.24 27.04
CA CYS A 142 -14.84 -21.13 27.46
C CYS A 142 -15.70 -20.02 28.08
N VAL A 143 -15.20 -19.38 29.14
CA VAL A 143 -15.78 -18.18 29.75
C VAL A 143 -14.65 -17.20 30.04
N HIS A 144 -14.77 -15.97 29.53
CA HIS A 144 -13.79 -14.92 29.80
C HIS A 144 -14.42 -13.53 29.69
N ARG A 145 -13.79 -12.54 30.34
CA ARG A 145 -14.12 -11.14 30.14
C ARG A 145 -13.51 -10.62 28.85
N SER A 146 -14.22 -9.73 28.17
CA SER A 146 -13.69 -9.00 27.02
C SER A 146 -12.43 -8.21 27.42
N PRO A 147 -11.40 -8.13 26.56
CA PRO A 147 -10.18 -7.41 26.86
C PRO A 147 -10.44 -5.91 27.16
N GLY A 148 -9.67 -5.35 28.09
CA GLY A 148 -9.80 -3.97 28.58
C GLY A 148 -9.68 -3.89 30.10
N GLU A 149 -9.52 -2.68 30.63
CA GLU A 149 -9.59 -2.41 32.08
C GLU A 149 -11.04 -2.07 32.49
N PRO A 150 -11.54 -2.61 33.61
CA PRO A 150 -12.82 -2.19 34.15
C PRO A 150 -12.75 -0.72 34.54
N THR A 151 -13.77 0.06 34.15
CA THR A 151 -13.87 1.46 34.57
C THR A 151 -15.00 1.61 35.57
N ALA A 152 -14.93 2.63 36.44
CA ALA A 152 -15.94 2.89 37.47
C ALA A 152 -17.39 3.06 36.93
N ARG A 153 -17.55 3.23 35.61
CA ARG A 153 -18.85 3.37 34.93
C ARG A 153 -19.21 2.20 34.01
N LYS A 154 -18.27 1.29 33.72
CA LYS A 154 -18.48 0.21 32.75
C LYS A 154 -17.68 -1.03 33.12
N VAL A 155 -18.41 -2.10 33.44
CA VAL A 155 -17.88 -3.47 33.58
C VAL A 155 -17.63 -4.10 32.22
N ARG A 156 -16.68 -5.03 32.15
CA ARG A 156 -16.36 -5.75 30.91
C ARG A 156 -17.41 -6.79 30.62
N ASN A 157 -17.67 -6.99 29.34
CA ASN A 157 -18.63 -8.00 28.90
C ASN A 157 -18.05 -9.38 29.18
N ILE A 158 -18.90 -10.35 29.50
CA ILE A 158 -18.52 -11.76 29.53
C ILE A 158 -18.84 -12.35 28.17
N VAL A 159 -17.88 -13.03 27.56
CA VAL A 159 -18.10 -13.87 26.39
C VAL A 159 -18.07 -15.31 26.85
N ILE A 160 -19.12 -16.06 26.53
CA ILE A 160 -19.19 -17.49 26.78
C ILE A 160 -19.34 -18.26 25.48
N GLN A 161 -18.72 -19.43 25.46
CA GLN A 161 -18.96 -20.46 24.45
C GLN A 161 -19.51 -21.69 25.15
N LEU A 162 -20.67 -22.16 24.71
CA LEU A 162 -21.36 -23.30 25.32
C LEU A 162 -21.10 -24.57 24.52
N LYS A 163 -21.01 -25.70 25.22
CA LYS A 163 -21.07 -27.02 24.56
C LYS A 163 -22.49 -27.25 24.04
N SER A 164 -22.61 -27.84 22.85
CA SER A 164 -23.86 -27.98 22.06
C SER A 164 -25.12 -28.40 22.88
N GLN A 165 -24.96 -29.24 23.90
CA GLN A 165 -26.06 -29.75 24.74
C GLN A 165 -26.56 -28.75 25.81
N SER A 166 -25.81 -27.69 26.11
CA SER A 166 -26.15 -26.70 27.15
C SER A 166 -27.04 -25.55 26.62
N TYR A 167 -27.20 -25.42 25.30
CA TYR A 167 -28.00 -24.36 24.68
C TYR A 167 -29.50 -24.51 24.95
N GLU A 168 -30.00 -25.75 24.94
CA GLU A 168 -31.42 -26.03 25.14
C GLU A 168 -31.88 -25.60 26.53
N ILE A 169 -31.04 -25.74 27.54
CA ILE A 169 -31.35 -25.39 28.94
C ILE A 169 -31.60 -23.87 29.09
N ILE A 170 -30.76 -23.05 28.45
CA ILE A 170 -30.85 -21.58 28.52
C ILE A 170 -31.98 -21.05 27.62
N VAL A 171 -32.22 -21.68 26.46
CA VAL A 171 -33.30 -21.26 25.56
C VAL A 171 -34.66 -21.67 26.13
N MET A 172 -34.81 -22.89 26.66
CA MET A 172 -36.09 -23.38 27.19
C MET A 172 -36.52 -22.69 28.49
N SER A 173 -35.59 -22.21 29.31
CA SER A 173 -35.91 -21.44 30.53
C SER A 173 -36.49 -20.05 30.23
N LYS A 174 -36.21 -19.46 29.05
CA LYS A 174 -36.81 -18.19 28.62
C LYS A 174 -38.22 -18.30 28.02
N PHE A 175 -38.64 -19.50 27.64
CA PHE A 175 -39.93 -19.75 26.95
C PHE A 175 -40.92 -20.60 27.75
N SER A 176 -40.58 -21.01 28.97
CA SER A 176 -41.51 -21.70 29.86
C SER A 176 -42.23 -20.66 30.74
N PHE A 177 -43.36 -20.15 30.22
CA PHE A 177 -44.38 -19.44 31.00
C PHE A 177 -45.37 -20.44 31.62
#